data_AF-A0ABD2N630-F1
#
_entry.id   AF-A0ABD2N630-F1
#
_cell.length_a   1.000
_cell.length_b   1.000
_cell.length_c   1.000
_cell.angle_alpha   90.00
_cell.angle_beta   90.00
_cell.angle_gamma   90.00
#
_symmetry.space_group_name_H-M   'P 1'
#
loop_
_entity.id
_entity.type
_entity.pdbx_description
1 polymer ?
#
loop_
_entity_poly.entity_id
_entity_poly.type
_entity_poly.pdbx_seq_one_letter_code
_entity_poly.pdbx_strand_id
1 'polypeptide(L)'
;MKFALVLLAVIIGCQAIGNDEWTKFQEKFSKTYKSPLEMRTRMAIFNENLKKVQAHNALYDQGLVSWKMGINQFSDWTDAEFDEYTNKFELRKEDVSTIGIFKASPVSDAPDSIDWREHNAVTEVKNQGACGSCWSFSSTGALEGLAAVSYDRLISFSEQNLIDCAVSGNYTNNGCNGGLMSYAFNYVQDKGIETEDEYPYEAVQGVCRQTRIVFQIGGQTRVDENEEAIRQAVATRPVSIGIDATNNLQRYESGIFTDDTCTSTINHGVLVVGYGSENGQDFWIIKNSWGAEWGEAGYFRFLRNAEKNCGITTYALYPTL
;
A
#
# COMPACT_ATOMS: atom_id res chain seq x y z
N MET A 1 56.21 15.22 36.51
CA MET A 1 54.93 14.74 37.09
C MET A 1 53.81 15.52 36.43
N LYS A 2 53.14 14.92 35.42
CA LYS A 2 51.73 14.53 35.44
C LYS A 2 50.75 15.68 35.72
N PHE A 3 50.09 16.21 34.68
CA PHE A 3 48.69 16.70 34.59
C PHE A 3 48.49 17.20 33.15
N ALA A 4 47.38 17.06 32.42
CA ALA A 4 46.27 16.11 32.37
C ALA A 4 45.70 16.31 30.95
N LEU A 5 45.68 15.26 30.11
CA LEU A 5 44.90 15.24 28.88
C LEU A 5 43.50 14.74 29.24
N VAL A 6 42.56 15.68 29.31
CA VAL A 6 41.13 15.39 29.28
C VAL A 6 40.59 16.04 28.00
N LEU A 7 39.61 15.37 27.38
CA LEU A 7 38.87 15.70 26.14
C LEU A 7 39.38 15.04 24.86
N LEU A 8 39.02 13.77 24.68
CA LEU A 8 38.70 13.19 23.37
C LEU A 8 37.96 11.85 23.56
N ALA A 9 36.72 11.90 24.07
CA ALA A 9 35.90 10.70 24.23
C ALA A 9 34.41 10.90 23.90
N VAL A 10 34.05 11.90 23.09
CA VAL A 10 32.63 12.16 22.74
C VAL A 10 32.33 12.10 21.23
N ILE A 11 33.33 11.90 20.35
CA ILE A 11 33.09 11.92 18.89
C ILE A 11 33.03 10.50 18.26
N ILE A 12 33.50 9.46 18.94
CA ILE A 12 33.60 8.09 18.36
C ILE A 12 32.25 7.34 18.41
N GLY A 13 31.30 7.72 19.26
CA GLY A 13 30.02 7.03 19.42
C GLY A 13 29.07 7.15 18.22
N CYS A 14 29.12 8.27 17.48
CA CYS A 14 28.14 8.54 16.42
C CYS A 14 28.51 7.88 15.07
N GLN A 15 29.82 7.68 14.81
CA GLN A 15 30.28 6.98 13.59
C GLN A 15 30.16 5.46 13.70
N ALA A 16 30.25 4.88 14.90
CA ALA A 16 30.16 3.44 15.10
C ALA A 16 28.72 2.90 14.99
N ILE A 17 27.71 3.65 15.45
CA ILE A 17 26.29 3.23 15.42
C ILE A 17 25.74 3.20 13.99
N GLY A 18 26.08 4.21 13.16
CA GLY A 18 25.62 4.26 11.76
C GLY A 18 26.19 3.15 10.88
N ASN A 19 27.35 2.60 11.23
CA ASN A 19 27.98 1.52 10.47
C ASN A 19 27.35 0.15 10.78
N ASP A 20 26.91 -0.09 12.02
CA ASP A 20 26.26 -1.34 12.44
C ASP A 20 24.82 -1.45 11.90
N GLU A 21 24.01 -0.39 12.03
CA GLU A 21 22.63 -0.36 11.50
C GLU A 21 22.60 -0.44 9.97
N TRP A 22 23.58 0.17 9.30
CA TRP A 22 23.74 0.04 7.85
C TRP A 22 24.03 -1.40 7.43
N THR A 23 24.96 -2.10 8.10
CA THR A 23 25.26 -3.51 7.78
C THR A 23 24.04 -4.40 8.01
N LYS A 24 23.32 -4.24 9.12
CA LYS A 24 22.06 -4.98 9.38
C LYS A 24 21.01 -4.71 8.31
N PHE A 25 20.85 -3.46 7.88
CA PHE A 25 19.95 -3.08 6.80
C PHE A 25 20.33 -3.77 5.49
N GLN A 26 21.62 -3.76 5.13
CA GLN A 26 22.09 -4.41 3.91
C GLN A 26 21.83 -5.92 3.94
N GLU A 27 22.12 -6.59 5.06
CA GLU A 27 21.89 -8.03 5.23
C GLU A 27 20.40 -8.36 5.18
N LYS A 28 19.58 -7.65 5.97
CA LYS A 28 18.13 -7.89 6.06
C LYS A 28 17.45 -7.75 4.70
N PHE A 29 17.77 -6.71 3.93
CA PHE A 29 17.12 -6.43 2.65
C PHE A 29 17.96 -6.84 1.43
N SER A 30 18.99 -7.67 1.65
CA SER A 30 19.88 -8.19 0.60
C SER A 30 20.38 -7.10 -0.37
N LYS A 31 20.77 -5.95 0.17
CA LYS A 31 21.11 -4.77 -0.63
C LYS A 31 22.46 -4.92 -1.33
N THR A 32 22.45 -4.78 -2.65
CA THR A 32 23.64 -4.74 -3.49
C THR A 32 23.70 -3.45 -4.28
N TYR A 33 24.90 -2.87 -4.42
CA TYR A 33 25.12 -1.60 -5.11
C TYR A 33 26.10 -1.78 -6.26
N LYS A 34 25.91 -1.04 -7.37
CA LYS A 34 26.68 -1.18 -8.61
C LYS A 34 28.12 -0.69 -8.45
N SER A 35 28.37 0.19 -7.48
CA SER A 35 29.71 0.72 -7.22
C SER A 35 29.90 1.14 -5.75
N PRO A 36 31.16 1.24 -5.27
CA PRO A 36 31.45 1.83 -3.97
C PRO A 36 30.97 3.28 -3.83
N LEU A 37 30.89 4.02 -4.94
CA LEU A 37 30.35 5.38 -4.92
C LEU A 37 28.85 5.37 -4.63
N GLU A 38 28.09 4.53 -5.33
CA GLU A 38 26.65 4.36 -5.07
C GLU A 38 26.38 3.90 -3.64
N MET A 39 27.13 2.92 -3.14
CA MET A 39 27.00 2.43 -1.76
C MET A 39 27.20 3.55 -0.74
N ARG A 40 28.19 4.44 -0.94
CA ARG A 40 28.41 5.59 -0.05
C ARG A 40 27.25 6.59 -0.12
N THR A 41 26.71 6.84 -1.30
CA THR A 41 25.52 7.69 -1.47
C THR A 41 24.30 7.09 -0.75
N ARG A 42 24.03 5.80 -0.95
CA ARG A 42 22.92 5.07 -0.31
C ARG A 42 23.06 5.01 1.21
N MET A 43 24.27 4.83 1.71
CA MET A 43 24.56 4.90 3.15
C MET A 43 24.32 6.29 3.73
N ALA A 44 24.63 7.37 2.99
CA ALA A 44 24.33 8.72 3.43
C ALA A 44 22.82 8.98 3.55
N ILE A 45 22.05 8.53 2.54
CA ILE A 45 20.57 8.60 2.53
C ILE A 45 20.00 7.78 3.68
N PHE A 46 20.49 6.55 3.89
CA PHE A 46 20.09 5.70 5.00
C PHE A 46 20.30 6.37 6.36
N ASN A 47 21.46 6.99 6.57
CA ASN A 47 21.75 7.70 7.82
C ASN A 47 20.84 8.92 8.03
N GLU A 48 20.41 9.60 6.96
CA GLU A 48 19.42 10.67 7.05
C GLU A 48 18.04 10.14 7.43
N ASN A 49 17.60 9.06 6.78
CA ASN A 49 16.34 8.40 7.08
C ASN A 49 16.31 7.81 8.48
N LEU A 50 17.41 7.21 8.96
CA LEU A 50 17.54 6.71 10.32
C LEU A 50 17.36 7.81 11.36
N LYS A 51 17.85 9.03 11.10
CA LYS A 51 17.61 10.18 11.99
C LYS A 51 16.13 10.59 12.02
N LYS A 52 15.44 10.56 10.86
CA LYS A 52 13.99 10.81 10.80
C LYS A 52 13.23 9.77 11.64
N VAL A 53 13.56 8.50 11.48
CA VAL A 53 13.00 7.37 12.26
C VAL A 53 13.21 7.58 13.76
N GLN A 54 14.45 7.87 14.18
CA GLN A 54 14.77 8.07 15.60
C GLN A 54 14.05 9.28 16.20
N ALA A 55 13.96 10.39 15.47
CA ALA A 55 13.27 11.59 15.93
C ALA A 55 11.76 11.35 16.09
N HIS A 56 11.12 10.69 15.12
CA HIS A 56 9.70 10.33 15.18
C HIS A 56 9.42 9.36 16.34
N ASN A 57 10.23 8.31 16.48
CA ASN A 57 10.02 7.31 17.54
C ASN A 57 10.26 7.89 18.94
N ALA A 58 11.10 8.92 19.10
CA ALA A 58 11.21 9.63 20.36
C ALA A 58 9.92 10.38 20.74
N LEU A 59 9.11 10.84 19.77
CA LEU A 59 7.77 11.40 20.03
C LEU A 59 6.76 10.30 20.36
N TYR A 60 6.87 9.15 19.69
CA TYR A 60 6.03 7.98 19.99
C TYR A 60 6.23 7.50 21.43
N ASP A 61 7.49 7.38 21.87
CA ASP A 61 7.81 6.93 23.23
C ASP A 61 7.31 7.90 24.32
N GLN A 62 7.03 9.16 23.95
CA GLN A 62 6.40 10.17 24.81
C GLN A 62 4.86 10.18 24.70
N GLY A 63 4.26 9.35 23.85
CA GLY A 63 2.82 9.31 23.59
C GLY A 63 2.31 10.51 22.80
N LEU A 64 3.18 11.24 22.09
CA LEU A 64 2.82 12.43 21.31
C LEU A 64 2.33 12.09 19.90
N VAL A 65 2.63 10.89 19.40
CA VAL A 65 2.15 10.35 18.12
C VAL A 65 1.71 8.89 18.30
N SER A 66 0.80 8.41 17.46
CA SER A 66 0.13 7.11 17.59
C SER A 66 0.79 5.95 16.83
N TRP A 67 1.89 6.21 16.13
CA TRP A 67 2.54 5.23 15.24
C TRP A 67 4.06 5.37 15.24
N LYS A 68 4.76 4.30 14.86
CA LYS A 68 6.23 4.23 14.76
C LYS A 68 6.70 4.21 13.32
N MET A 69 7.83 4.87 13.08
CA MET A 69 8.62 4.66 11.89
C MET A 69 9.62 3.52 12.11
N GLY A 70 9.99 2.84 11.05
CA GLY A 70 10.97 1.75 11.09
C GLY A 70 11.88 1.71 9.87
N ILE A 71 12.95 0.92 9.99
CA ILE A 71 13.84 0.61 8.89
C ILE A 71 13.21 -0.49 8.03
N ASN A 72 13.02 -0.18 6.75
CA ASN A 72 12.44 -1.07 5.75
C ASN A 72 13.23 -0.99 4.43
N GLN A 73 12.82 -1.73 3.40
CA GLN A 73 13.52 -1.80 2.13
C GLN A 73 13.68 -0.44 1.40
N PHE A 74 12.93 0.59 1.78
CA PHE A 74 13.03 1.94 1.22
C PHE A 74 13.94 2.87 2.04
N SER A 75 14.57 2.39 3.11
CA SER A 75 15.38 3.24 4.00
C SER A 75 16.62 3.84 3.35
N ASP A 76 17.09 3.33 2.21
CA ASP A 76 18.17 3.94 1.41
C ASP A 76 17.67 4.74 0.20
N TRP A 77 16.37 5.07 0.16
CA TRP A 77 15.76 5.91 -0.87
C TRP A 77 15.55 7.35 -0.36
N THR A 78 15.74 8.29 -1.27
CA THR A 78 15.35 9.69 -1.06
C THR A 78 13.83 9.82 -1.13
N ASP A 79 13.31 10.93 -0.59
CA ASP A 79 11.88 11.24 -0.68
C ASP A 79 11.44 11.35 -2.17
N ALA A 80 12.28 11.93 -3.04
CA ALA A 80 11.98 12.04 -4.47
C ALA A 80 11.94 10.68 -5.21
N GLU A 81 12.79 9.73 -4.83
CA GLU A 81 12.73 8.37 -5.40
C GLU A 81 11.46 7.64 -4.97
N PHE A 82 11.02 7.86 -3.73
CA PHE A 82 9.78 7.29 -3.23
C PHE A 82 8.55 7.96 -3.86
N ASP A 83 8.56 9.28 -4.03
CA ASP A 83 7.53 10.02 -4.75
C ASP A 83 7.43 9.55 -6.21
N GLU A 84 8.55 9.30 -6.90
CA GLU A 84 8.51 8.75 -8.26
C GLU A 84 7.90 7.33 -8.30
N TYR A 85 8.15 6.55 -7.26
CA TYR A 85 7.63 5.20 -7.11
C TYR A 85 6.12 5.18 -6.84
N THR A 86 5.62 6.06 -5.96
CA THR A 86 4.19 6.15 -5.65
C THR A 86 3.42 6.91 -6.72
N ASN A 87 3.91 8.01 -7.31
CA ASN A 87 3.19 8.86 -8.28
C ASN A 87 2.91 8.23 -9.67
N LYS A 88 2.70 6.91 -9.73
CA LYS A 88 2.20 6.18 -10.90
C LYS A 88 0.69 5.96 -10.83
N PHE A 89 -0.01 6.33 -9.76
CA PHE A 89 -1.47 6.39 -9.77
C PHE A 89 -1.94 7.79 -10.21
N GLU A 90 -2.66 7.87 -11.32
CA GLU A 90 -3.18 9.15 -11.83
C GLU A 90 -4.69 9.04 -12.02
N LEU A 91 -5.44 9.76 -11.19
CA LEU A 91 -6.89 9.92 -11.37
C LEU A 91 -7.16 10.69 -12.66
N ARG A 92 -7.46 9.95 -13.72
CA ARG A 92 -7.98 10.50 -14.97
C ARG A 92 -9.49 10.68 -14.84
N LYS A 93 -10.05 11.61 -15.62
CA LYS A 93 -11.51 11.75 -15.73
C LYS A 93 -12.07 10.47 -16.34
N GLU A 94 -12.60 9.60 -15.49
CA GLU A 94 -13.33 8.42 -15.91
C GLU A 94 -14.78 8.81 -16.22
N ASP A 95 -15.35 8.26 -17.29
CA ASP A 95 -16.80 8.31 -17.47
C ASP A 95 -17.45 7.30 -16.53
N VAL A 96 -17.84 7.79 -15.35
CA VAL A 96 -18.47 6.99 -14.29
C VAL A 96 -19.99 7.07 -14.33
N SER A 97 -20.58 7.65 -15.38
CA SER A 97 -22.03 7.85 -15.48
C SER A 97 -22.83 6.54 -15.45
N THR A 98 -22.19 5.42 -15.78
CA THR A 98 -22.81 4.09 -15.83
C THR A 98 -22.51 3.22 -14.60
N ILE A 99 -21.61 3.65 -13.71
CA ILE A 99 -21.19 2.88 -12.53
C ILE A 99 -22.11 3.23 -11.35
N GLY A 100 -22.68 2.21 -10.71
CA GLY A 100 -23.48 2.39 -9.51
C GLY A 100 -22.67 3.00 -8.37
N ILE A 101 -23.32 3.81 -7.51
CA ILE A 101 -22.70 4.38 -6.30
C ILE A 101 -23.34 3.73 -5.08
N PHE A 102 -22.53 3.02 -4.29
CA PHE A 102 -22.90 2.53 -2.97
C PHE A 102 -22.89 3.69 -1.98
N LYS A 103 -24.02 3.93 -1.33
CA LYS A 103 -24.19 4.96 -0.31
C LYS A 103 -24.42 4.30 1.04
N ALA A 104 -23.93 4.95 2.09
CA ALA A 104 -24.24 4.54 3.46
C ALA A 104 -25.75 4.54 3.71
N SER A 105 -26.23 3.45 4.32
CA SER A 105 -27.55 3.39 4.92
C SER A 105 -27.55 4.13 6.27
N PRO A 106 -28.60 4.90 6.61
CA PRO A 106 -28.76 5.47 7.95
C PRO A 106 -28.88 4.42 9.06
N VAL A 107 -29.34 3.22 8.70
CA VAL A 107 -29.39 2.05 9.59
C VAL A 107 -28.32 1.09 9.10
N SER A 108 -27.29 0.89 9.91
CA SER A 108 -26.12 0.09 9.57
C SER A 108 -26.08 -1.17 10.40
N ASP A 109 -26.12 -2.33 9.73
CA ASP A 109 -25.88 -3.65 10.36
C ASP A 109 -24.38 -4.02 10.35
N ALA A 110 -23.51 -3.10 9.91
CA ALA A 110 -22.08 -3.32 9.87
C ALA A 110 -21.50 -3.42 11.29
N PRO A 111 -20.69 -4.45 11.60
CA PRO A 111 -20.13 -4.66 12.94
C PRO A 111 -19.22 -3.50 13.36
N ASP A 112 -18.89 -3.40 14.65
CA ASP A 112 -17.96 -2.38 15.16
C ASP A 112 -16.52 -2.58 14.67
N SER A 113 -16.16 -3.84 14.40
CA SER A 113 -14.87 -4.23 13.84
C SER A 113 -15.03 -5.41 12.89
N ILE A 114 -14.21 -5.43 11.84
CA ILE A 114 -14.09 -6.58 10.93
C ILE A 114 -12.66 -6.67 10.44
N ASP A 115 -12.17 -7.89 10.28
CA ASP A 115 -10.87 -8.18 9.68
C ASP A 115 -10.99 -9.37 8.72
N TRP A 116 -11.00 -9.09 7.42
CA TRP A 116 -11.16 -10.12 6.38
C TRP A 116 -10.02 -11.14 6.34
N ARG A 117 -8.90 -10.88 7.01
CA ARG A 117 -7.82 -11.86 7.21
C ARG A 117 -8.30 -13.04 8.07
N GLU A 118 -9.21 -12.80 9.01
CA GLU A 118 -9.82 -13.82 9.87
C GLU A 118 -10.94 -14.60 9.18
N HIS A 119 -11.35 -14.17 7.99
CA HIS A 119 -12.49 -14.70 7.23
C HIS A 119 -12.07 -15.30 5.88
N ASN A 120 -10.79 -15.65 5.70
CA ASN A 120 -10.27 -16.27 4.48
C ASN A 120 -10.58 -15.47 3.18
N ALA A 121 -10.63 -14.14 3.27
CA ALA A 121 -10.97 -13.27 2.14
C ALA A 121 -9.82 -12.35 1.70
N VAL A 122 -8.59 -12.68 2.12
CA VAL A 122 -7.38 -11.91 1.80
C VAL A 122 -6.23 -12.89 1.56
N THR A 123 -5.60 -12.81 0.39
CA THR A 123 -4.38 -13.57 0.06
C THR A 123 -3.15 -13.06 0.83
N GLU A 124 -2.01 -13.72 0.69
CA GLU A 124 -0.73 -13.22 1.18
C GLU A 124 -0.40 -11.80 0.68
N VAL A 125 0.43 -11.07 1.43
CA VAL A 125 0.94 -9.79 0.95
C VAL A 125 1.96 -10.03 -0.15
N LYS A 126 1.72 -9.41 -1.31
CA LYS A 126 2.61 -9.44 -2.47
C LYS A 126 3.52 -8.20 -2.50
N ASN A 127 4.43 -8.14 -3.47
CA ASN A 127 5.39 -7.05 -3.63
C ASN A 127 5.46 -6.57 -5.10
N GLN A 128 5.02 -5.33 -5.36
CA GLN A 128 5.01 -4.74 -6.69
C GLN A 128 6.43 -4.43 -7.22
N GLY A 129 7.46 -4.47 -6.39
CA GLY A 129 8.84 -4.21 -6.80
C GLY A 129 9.00 -2.79 -7.32
N ALA A 130 9.73 -2.61 -8.44
CA ALA A 130 9.98 -1.31 -9.07
C ALA A 130 8.94 -0.90 -10.13
N CYS A 131 7.83 -1.65 -10.23
CA CYS A 131 6.75 -1.39 -11.17
C CYS A 131 5.66 -0.56 -10.50
N GLY A 132 5.16 0.48 -11.18
CA GLY A 132 4.03 1.31 -10.75
C GLY A 132 2.68 0.62 -10.95
N SER A 133 2.53 -0.57 -10.36
CA SER A 133 1.41 -1.49 -10.55
C SER A 133 0.51 -1.61 -9.32
N CYS A 134 0.59 -0.69 -8.34
CA CYS A 134 -0.28 -0.70 -7.15
C CYS A 134 -1.77 -0.84 -7.50
N TRP A 135 -2.19 -0.24 -8.62
CA TRP A 135 -3.54 -0.38 -9.17
C TRP A 135 -3.93 -1.84 -9.47
N SER A 136 -3.02 -2.66 -10.00
CA SER A 136 -3.32 -4.07 -10.28
C SER A 136 -3.41 -4.88 -9.00
N PHE A 137 -2.55 -4.63 -8.01
CA PHE A 137 -2.60 -5.29 -6.69
C PHE A 137 -3.85 -4.92 -5.88
N SER A 138 -4.27 -3.65 -5.93
CA SER A 138 -5.54 -3.22 -5.33
C SER A 138 -6.73 -3.90 -6.02
N SER A 139 -6.67 -4.07 -7.35
CA SER A 139 -7.73 -4.71 -8.14
C SER A 139 -7.83 -6.21 -7.85
N THR A 140 -6.71 -6.94 -7.95
CA THR A 140 -6.67 -8.38 -7.64
C THR A 140 -7.13 -8.59 -6.22
N GLY A 141 -6.60 -7.87 -5.23
CA GLY A 141 -7.03 -8.01 -3.84
C GLY A 141 -8.55 -7.90 -3.61
N ALA A 142 -9.24 -7.01 -4.33
CA ALA A 142 -10.70 -6.92 -4.25
C ALA A 142 -11.43 -8.04 -5.02
N LEU A 143 -10.89 -8.51 -6.14
CA LEU A 143 -11.40 -9.67 -6.88
C LEU A 143 -11.27 -10.96 -6.06
N GLU A 144 -10.12 -11.14 -5.40
CA GLU A 144 -9.82 -12.27 -4.50
C GLU A 144 -10.81 -12.26 -3.32
N GLY A 145 -11.01 -11.10 -2.71
CA GLY A 145 -12.01 -10.91 -1.65
C GLY A 145 -13.44 -11.19 -2.12
N LEU A 146 -13.83 -10.74 -3.33
CA LEU A 146 -15.14 -11.03 -3.90
C LEU A 146 -15.32 -12.54 -4.12
N ALA A 147 -14.33 -13.22 -4.67
CA ALA A 147 -14.37 -14.66 -4.92
C ALA A 147 -14.48 -15.45 -3.60
N ALA A 148 -13.72 -15.06 -2.58
CA ALA A 148 -13.79 -15.67 -1.26
C ALA A 148 -15.16 -15.47 -0.60
N VAL A 149 -15.67 -14.23 -0.56
CA VAL A 149 -16.96 -13.92 0.09
C VAL A 149 -18.14 -14.56 -0.64
N SER A 150 -18.11 -14.60 -1.98
CA SER A 150 -19.27 -15.04 -2.77
C SER A 150 -19.29 -16.54 -3.04
N TYR A 151 -18.12 -17.18 -3.09
CA TYR A 151 -17.99 -18.58 -3.52
C TYR A 151 -17.23 -19.45 -2.52
N ASP A 152 -16.80 -18.92 -1.38
CA ASP A 152 -15.96 -19.63 -0.39
C ASP A 152 -14.67 -20.17 -1.01
N ARG A 153 -14.08 -19.39 -1.94
CA ARG A 153 -12.87 -19.75 -2.68
C ARG A 153 -11.91 -18.59 -2.74
N LEU A 154 -10.89 -18.62 -1.87
CA LEU A 154 -9.76 -17.72 -1.96
C LEU A 154 -8.83 -18.20 -3.08
N ILE A 155 -8.74 -17.40 -4.15
CA ILE A 155 -7.91 -17.66 -5.33
C ILE A 155 -6.99 -16.47 -5.46
N SER A 156 -5.68 -16.67 -5.62
CA SER A 156 -4.72 -15.59 -5.91
C SER A 156 -4.78 -15.25 -7.40
N PHE A 157 -5.15 -14.02 -7.75
CA PHE A 157 -5.31 -13.58 -9.14
C PHE A 157 -4.07 -12.86 -9.65
N SER A 158 -3.83 -12.96 -10.97
CA SER A 158 -2.63 -12.43 -11.60
C SER A 158 -2.66 -10.92 -11.78
N GLU A 159 -1.76 -10.21 -11.09
CA GLU A 159 -1.51 -8.81 -11.40
C GLU A 159 -0.88 -8.63 -12.78
N GLN A 160 -0.03 -9.57 -13.20
CA GLN A 160 0.67 -9.50 -14.48
C GLN A 160 -0.28 -9.58 -15.67
N ASN A 161 -1.34 -10.38 -15.57
CA ASN A 161 -2.40 -10.43 -16.56
C ASN A 161 -3.01 -9.03 -16.76
N LEU A 162 -3.28 -8.30 -15.68
CA LEU A 162 -3.80 -6.93 -15.77
C LEU A 162 -2.77 -5.98 -16.37
N ILE A 163 -1.51 -6.04 -15.90
CA ILE A 163 -0.42 -5.18 -16.36
C ILE A 163 -0.16 -5.33 -17.86
N ASP A 164 -0.25 -6.54 -18.38
CA ASP A 164 0.04 -6.83 -19.78
C ASP A 164 -1.18 -6.63 -20.69
N CYS A 165 -2.39 -6.89 -20.19
CA CYS A 165 -3.59 -6.98 -21.03
C CYS A 165 -4.58 -5.81 -20.86
N ALA A 166 -4.69 -5.21 -19.68
CA ALA A 166 -5.65 -4.14 -19.39
C ALA A 166 -5.16 -2.75 -19.85
N VAL A 167 -4.36 -2.68 -20.92
CA VAL A 167 -3.62 -1.46 -21.33
C VAL A 167 -4.12 -0.81 -22.63
N SER A 168 -5.17 -1.35 -23.24
CA SER A 168 -5.67 -0.89 -24.54
C SER A 168 -7.19 -0.74 -24.55
N GLY A 169 -7.72 -0.03 -25.56
CA GLY A 169 -9.16 0.19 -25.71
C GLY A 169 -9.76 0.93 -24.52
N ASN A 170 -10.85 0.40 -23.97
CA ASN A 170 -11.59 1.00 -22.86
C ASN A 170 -10.90 0.83 -21.49
N TYR A 171 -9.74 0.17 -21.43
CA TYR A 171 -9.07 -0.16 -20.17
C TYR A 171 -7.89 0.77 -19.86
N THR A 172 -7.45 1.64 -20.80
CA THR A 172 -6.45 2.75 -20.70
C THR A 172 -5.36 2.79 -19.59
N ASN A 173 -5.02 1.67 -18.95
CA ASN A 173 -3.91 1.54 -18.02
C ASN A 173 -2.60 1.51 -18.81
N ASN A 174 -1.50 1.78 -18.14
CA ASN A 174 -0.18 1.91 -18.75
C ASN A 174 0.82 0.93 -18.11
N GLY A 175 0.36 -0.26 -17.74
CA GLY A 175 1.17 -1.30 -17.11
C GLY A 175 1.91 -0.78 -15.87
N CYS A 176 3.24 -0.84 -15.91
CA CYS A 176 4.11 -0.33 -14.84
C CYS A 176 4.19 1.20 -14.73
N ASN A 177 3.61 1.94 -15.67
CA ASN A 177 3.56 3.41 -15.63
C ASN A 177 2.25 3.93 -15.02
N GLY A 178 1.43 3.05 -14.45
CA GLY A 178 0.21 3.44 -13.76
C GLY A 178 -1.08 2.93 -14.36
N GLY A 179 -2.15 3.02 -13.57
CA GLY A 179 -3.47 2.56 -13.92
C GLY A 179 -4.49 2.84 -12.82
N LEU A 180 -5.73 2.46 -13.07
CA LEU A 180 -6.86 2.59 -12.15
C LEU A 180 -7.57 1.24 -11.98
N MET A 181 -8.05 0.98 -10.77
CA MET A 181 -8.74 -0.28 -10.46
C MET A 181 -10.03 -0.46 -11.27
N SER A 182 -10.73 0.62 -11.55
CA SER A 182 -11.95 0.63 -12.38
C SER A 182 -11.71 0.04 -13.78
N TYR A 183 -10.60 0.40 -14.41
CA TYR A 183 -10.27 -0.09 -15.73
C TYR A 183 -9.82 -1.55 -15.70
N ALA A 184 -9.13 -1.94 -14.62
CA ALA A 184 -8.85 -3.35 -14.37
C ALA A 184 -10.16 -4.14 -14.24
N PHE A 185 -11.14 -3.63 -13.49
CA PHE A 185 -12.44 -4.27 -13.35
C PHE A 185 -13.21 -4.32 -14.68
N ASN A 186 -13.18 -3.26 -15.50
CA ASN A 186 -13.75 -3.31 -16.86
C ASN A 186 -13.08 -4.39 -17.71
N TYR A 187 -11.76 -4.54 -17.61
CA TYR A 187 -11.03 -5.61 -18.29
C TYR A 187 -11.52 -6.99 -17.82
N VAL A 188 -11.59 -7.21 -16.51
CA VAL A 188 -12.03 -8.49 -15.95
C VAL A 188 -13.50 -8.76 -16.27
N GLN A 189 -14.34 -7.73 -16.36
CA GLN A 189 -15.73 -7.86 -16.80
C GLN A 189 -15.82 -8.35 -18.25
N ASP A 190 -14.97 -7.85 -19.15
CA ASP A 190 -15.05 -8.17 -20.58
C ASP A 190 -14.24 -9.43 -20.98
N LYS A 191 -13.12 -9.68 -20.29
CA LYS A 191 -12.09 -10.65 -20.68
C LYS A 191 -11.75 -11.66 -19.59
N GLY A 192 -12.20 -11.44 -18.36
CA GLY A 192 -11.82 -12.24 -17.20
C GLY A 192 -10.36 -12.09 -16.81
N ILE A 193 -9.92 -12.94 -15.88
CA ILE A 193 -8.57 -12.94 -15.31
C ILE A 193 -8.06 -14.37 -15.07
N GLU A 194 -6.76 -14.59 -15.18
CA GLU A 194 -6.04 -15.81 -14.80
C GLU A 194 -5.52 -15.77 -13.34
N THR A 195 -5.09 -16.92 -12.81
CA THR A 195 -4.49 -16.99 -11.47
C THR A 195 -3.03 -16.52 -11.48
N GLU A 196 -2.53 -16.14 -10.31
CA GLU A 196 -1.10 -15.85 -10.10
C GLU A 196 -0.21 -17.03 -10.55
N ASP A 197 -0.60 -18.26 -10.24
CA ASP A 197 0.17 -19.46 -10.63
C ASP A 197 0.23 -19.69 -12.15
N GLU A 198 -0.83 -19.34 -12.90
CA GLU A 198 -0.89 -19.52 -14.36
C GLU A 198 -0.24 -18.33 -15.10
N TYR A 199 -0.25 -17.14 -14.51
CA TYR A 199 0.35 -15.93 -15.06
C TYR A 199 1.13 -15.16 -13.98
N PRO A 200 2.36 -15.59 -13.64
CA PRO A 200 3.10 -15.04 -12.50
C PRO A 200 3.52 -13.57 -12.66
N TYR A 201 3.67 -12.88 -11.54
CA TYR A 201 4.16 -11.51 -11.48
C TYR A 201 5.64 -11.37 -11.88
N GLU A 202 5.90 -10.47 -12.83
CA GLU A 202 7.24 -10.23 -13.41
C GLU A 202 7.78 -8.82 -13.11
N ALA A 203 6.95 -7.94 -12.53
CA ALA A 203 7.30 -6.54 -12.22
C ALA A 203 7.82 -5.72 -13.43
N VAL A 204 7.39 -6.10 -14.64
CA VAL A 204 7.68 -5.42 -15.90
C VAL A 204 6.48 -5.57 -16.82
N GLN A 205 6.18 -4.55 -17.63
CA GLN A 205 5.13 -4.69 -18.63
C GLN A 205 5.63 -5.54 -19.80
N GLY A 206 4.96 -6.65 -20.06
CA GLY A 206 5.16 -7.54 -21.18
C GLY A 206 4.07 -7.40 -22.25
N VAL A 207 4.05 -8.38 -23.15
CA VAL A 207 2.94 -8.56 -24.09
C VAL A 207 1.84 -9.35 -23.38
N CYS A 208 0.56 -9.05 -23.65
CA CYS A 208 -0.56 -9.83 -23.14
C CYS A 208 -0.48 -11.31 -23.57
N ARG A 209 -0.45 -12.23 -22.60
CA ARG A 209 -0.34 -13.69 -22.81
C ARG A 209 -1.54 -14.48 -22.33
N GLN A 210 -2.63 -13.81 -21.92
CA GLN A 210 -3.78 -14.50 -21.34
C GLN A 210 -4.37 -15.52 -22.34
N THR A 211 -4.64 -16.73 -21.87
CA THR A 211 -5.20 -17.82 -22.70
C THR A 211 -6.51 -18.38 -22.16
N ARG A 212 -6.83 -18.11 -20.90
CA ARG A 212 -7.97 -18.66 -20.17
C ARG A 212 -8.72 -17.58 -19.39
N ILE A 213 -9.94 -17.92 -19.02
CA ILE A 213 -10.78 -17.13 -18.12
C ILE A 213 -11.02 -17.98 -16.88
N VAL A 214 -10.34 -17.65 -15.78
CA VAL A 214 -10.54 -18.34 -14.48
C VAL A 214 -11.65 -17.67 -13.69
N PHE A 215 -11.69 -16.34 -13.71
CA PHE A 215 -12.70 -15.55 -13.02
C PHE A 215 -13.14 -14.37 -13.87
N GLN A 216 -14.40 -13.99 -13.74
CA GLN A 216 -15.03 -12.89 -14.47
C GLN A 216 -16.11 -12.28 -13.58
N ILE A 217 -16.26 -10.96 -13.67
CA ILE A 217 -17.18 -10.18 -12.85
C ILE A 217 -18.32 -9.64 -13.71
N GLY A 218 -19.49 -9.37 -13.13
CA GLY A 218 -20.61 -8.75 -13.83
C GLY A 218 -20.49 -7.23 -13.92
N GLY A 219 -19.70 -6.60 -13.04
CA GLY A 219 -19.45 -5.17 -13.06
C GLY A 219 -18.65 -4.67 -11.86
N GLN A 220 -18.84 -3.40 -11.52
CA GLN A 220 -18.18 -2.73 -10.40
C GLN A 220 -19.12 -1.69 -9.80
N THR A 221 -18.84 -1.29 -8.56
CA THR A 221 -19.57 -0.25 -7.84
C THR A 221 -18.58 0.72 -7.21
N ARG A 222 -18.79 2.02 -7.44
CA ARG A 222 -18.10 3.11 -6.71
C ARG A 222 -18.71 3.22 -5.32
N VAL A 223 -17.91 3.56 -4.33
CA VAL A 223 -18.40 3.92 -3.00
C VAL A 223 -18.46 5.44 -2.92
N ASP A 224 -19.54 5.97 -2.31
CA ASP A 224 -19.69 7.40 -2.06
C ASP A 224 -18.48 7.95 -1.30
N GLU A 225 -18.14 9.24 -1.50
CA GLU A 225 -16.97 9.87 -0.88
C GLU A 225 -17.21 10.17 0.62
N ASN A 226 -17.41 9.10 1.39
CA ASN A 226 -17.88 9.11 2.75
C ASN A 226 -17.33 7.90 3.52
N GLU A 227 -16.68 8.13 4.66
CA GLU A 227 -16.05 7.05 5.44
C GLU A 227 -17.07 6.02 5.95
N GLU A 228 -18.30 6.42 6.28
CA GLU A 228 -19.36 5.47 6.69
C GLU A 228 -19.81 4.61 5.51
N ALA A 229 -19.85 5.15 4.28
CA ALA A 229 -20.13 4.35 3.09
C ALA A 229 -19.03 3.33 2.83
N ILE A 230 -17.75 3.71 2.99
CA ILE A 230 -16.62 2.77 2.92
C ILE A 230 -16.73 1.72 4.02
N ARG A 231 -17.06 2.11 5.26
CA ARG A 231 -17.18 1.17 6.39
C ARG A 231 -18.24 0.12 6.12
N GLN A 232 -19.41 0.55 5.65
CA GLN A 232 -20.51 -0.36 5.30
C GLN A 232 -20.18 -1.24 4.10
N ALA A 233 -19.45 -0.73 3.09
CA ALA A 233 -18.97 -1.55 1.99
C ALA A 233 -17.97 -2.61 2.49
N VAL A 234 -17.00 -2.19 3.31
CA VAL A 234 -15.97 -3.06 3.91
C VAL A 234 -16.58 -4.12 4.82
N ALA A 235 -17.70 -3.84 5.49
CA ALA A 235 -18.43 -4.82 6.27
C ALA A 235 -18.90 -6.04 5.46
N THR A 236 -18.95 -5.93 4.13
CA THR A 236 -19.44 -6.98 3.23
C THR A 236 -18.36 -7.61 2.36
N ARG A 237 -17.19 -6.96 2.18
CA ARG A 237 -16.05 -7.45 1.39
C ARG A 237 -14.84 -6.52 1.52
N PRO A 238 -13.61 -6.94 1.15
CA PRO A 238 -12.51 -6.00 0.92
C PRO A 238 -12.83 -4.98 -0.18
N VAL A 239 -12.33 -3.74 -0.03
CA VAL A 239 -12.63 -2.61 -0.93
C VAL A 239 -11.34 -1.98 -1.45
N SER A 240 -11.22 -1.83 -2.77
CA SER A 240 -10.11 -1.09 -3.39
C SER A 240 -10.26 0.39 -3.12
N ILE A 241 -9.17 1.03 -2.71
CA ILE A 241 -9.13 2.46 -2.46
C ILE A 241 -7.86 3.07 -3.07
N GLY A 242 -7.89 4.37 -3.32
CA GLY A 242 -6.69 5.18 -3.52
C GLY A 242 -6.41 6.06 -2.31
N ILE A 243 -5.12 6.31 -2.06
CA ILE A 243 -4.64 7.20 -0.99
C ILE A 243 -3.51 8.10 -1.48
N ASP A 244 -3.25 9.17 -0.75
CA ASP A 244 -1.99 9.91 -0.80
C ASP A 244 -0.94 9.22 0.09
N ALA A 245 -0.11 8.39 -0.53
CA ALA A 245 1.04 7.75 0.10
C ALA A 245 2.20 8.73 0.20
N THR A 246 2.33 9.34 1.38
CA THR A 246 3.37 10.32 1.69
C THR A 246 4.72 9.67 2.02
N ASN A 247 5.75 10.52 2.11
CA ASN A 247 7.05 10.12 2.64
C ASN A 247 6.99 9.66 4.11
N ASN A 248 5.99 10.05 4.92
CA ASN A 248 5.85 9.46 6.25
C ASN A 248 5.38 8.00 6.16
N LEU A 249 4.45 7.70 5.24
CA LEU A 249 3.99 6.32 5.02
C LEU A 249 5.13 5.42 4.49
N GLN A 250 6.07 5.95 3.70
CA GLN A 250 7.27 5.21 3.28
C GLN A 250 7.94 4.48 4.45
N ARG A 251 7.98 5.12 5.63
CA ARG A 251 8.73 4.67 6.82
C ARG A 251 7.84 4.02 7.87
N TYR A 252 6.55 3.83 7.62
CA TYR A 252 5.64 3.22 8.58
C TYR A 252 6.11 1.81 9.01
N GLU A 253 6.05 1.55 10.31
CA GLU A 253 6.34 0.22 10.90
C GLU A 253 5.11 -0.34 11.63
N SER A 254 4.49 0.45 12.51
CA SER A 254 3.37 -0.03 13.32
C SER A 254 2.57 1.09 13.97
N GLY A 255 1.38 0.77 14.49
CA GLY A 255 0.48 1.69 15.16
C GLY A 255 -0.55 2.33 14.22
N ILE A 256 -1.33 3.27 14.73
CA ILE A 256 -2.40 3.93 13.96
C ILE A 256 -1.80 5.13 13.23
N PHE A 257 -1.53 4.95 11.94
CA PHE A 257 -0.94 5.95 11.06
C PHE A 257 -1.86 7.16 10.91
N THR A 258 -1.26 8.34 11.04
CA THR A 258 -1.88 9.64 10.75
C THR A 258 -0.80 10.55 10.19
N ASP A 259 -1.17 11.44 9.27
CA ASP A 259 -0.24 12.33 8.62
C ASP A 259 -0.88 13.65 8.21
N ASP A 260 -0.46 14.75 8.85
CA ASP A 260 -0.98 16.08 8.54
C ASP A 260 -0.44 16.65 7.22
N THR A 261 0.59 16.03 6.65
CA THR A 261 1.21 16.45 5.38
C THR A 261 0.48 15.93 4.15
N CYS A 262 -0.40 14.94 4.32
CA CYS A 262 -1.14 14.37 3.21
C CYS A 262 -2.24 15.30 2.68
N THR A 263 -2.59 15.07 1.43
CA THR A 263 -3.58 15.80 0.65
C THR A 263 -4.71 14.85 0.21
N SER A 264 -5.61 15.34 -0.63
CA SER A 264 -6.62 14.50 -1.30
C SER A 264 -6.16 14.04 -2.70
N THR A 265 -4.93 14.38 -3.10
CA THR A 265 -4.34 13.94 -4.37
C THR A 265 -3.80 12.54 -4.20
N ILE A 266 -4.59 11.55 -4.60
CA ILE A 266 -4.20 10.16 -4.44
C ILE A 266 -3.10 9.78 -5.44
N ASN A 267 -2.12 9.04 -4.97
CA ASN A 267 -1.00 8.53 -5.75
C ASN A 267 -0.80 7.01 -5.55
N HIS A 268 -1.53 6.33 -4.67
CA HIS A 268 -1.28 4.91 -4.42
C HIS A 268 -2.57 4.11 -4.27
N GLY A 269 -2.66 2.98 -4.98
CA GLY A 269 -3.78 2.04 -4.89
C GLY A 269 -3.51 0.98 -3.83
N VAL A 270 -4.43 0.81 -2.88
CA VAL A 270 -4.35 -0.17 -1.78
C VAL A 270 -5.71 -0.83 -1.54
N LEU A 271 -5.80 -1.75 -0.59
CA LEU A 271 -7.02 -2.50 -0.30
C LEU A 271 -7.40 -2.36 1.17
N VAL A 272 -8.59 -1.83 1.47
CA VAL A 272 -9.15 -1.90 2.83
C VAL A 272 -9.68 -3.31 3.06
N VAL A 273 -9.12 -3.99 4.05
CA VAL A 273 -9.48 -5.37 4.44
C VAL A 273 -10.17 -5.43 5.79
N GLY A 274 -10.42 -4.29 6.42
CA GLY A 274 -11.06 -4.27 7.72
C GLY A 274 -11.04 -2.89 8.35
N TYR A 275 -11.58 -2.84 9.57
CA TYR A 275 -11.55 -1.68 10.44
C TYR A 275 -11.78 -2.12 11.88
N GLY A 276 -11.43 -1.25 12.81
CA GLY A 276 -11.68 -1.46 14.23
C GLY A 276 -11.52 -0.17 15.03
N SER A 277 -11.36 -0.35 16.34
CA SER A 277 -11.07 0.73 17.28
C SER A 277 -10.10 0.22 18.34
N GLU A 278 -9.07 1.00 18.66
CA GLU A 278 -8.08 0.71 19.70
C GLU A 278 -7.82 1.99 20.50
N ASN A 279 -7.95 1.92 21.83
CA ASN A 279 -7.73 3.06 22.73
C ASN A 279 -8.54 4.32 22.37
N GLY A 280 -9.76 4.15 21.85
CA GLY A 280 -10.62 5.26 21.44
C GLY A 280 -10.26 5.89 20.10
N GLN A 281 -9.33 5.29 19.36
CA GLN A 281 -9.00 5.66 17.98
C GLN A 281 -9.53 4.61 17.02
N ASP A 282 -10.39 5.05 16.12
CA ASP A 282 -10.89 4.24 15.04
C ASP A 282 -9.84 4.11 13.94
N PHE A 283 -9.72 2.94 13.32
CA PHE A 283 -8.77 2.72 12.25
C PHE A 283 -9.31 1.83 11.14
N TRP A 284 -8.77 2.02 9.94
CA TRP A 284 -8.83 1.11 8.80
C TRP A 284 -7.69 0.10 8.90
N ILE A 285 -7.92 -1.14 8.47
CA ILE A 285 -6.86 -2.14 8.23
C ILE A 285 -6.65 -2.19 6.73
N ILE A 286 -5.45 -1.82 6.27
CA ILE A 286 -5.17 -1.65 4.85
C ILE A 286 -4.03 -2.58 4.44
N LYS A 287 -4.28 -3.40 3.42
CA LYS A 287 -3.28 -4.24 2.77
C LYS A 287 -2.50 -3.40 1.75
N ASN A 288 -1.18 -3.40 1.88
CA ASN A 288 -0.28 -2.74 0.95
C ASN A 288 0.34 -3.76 -0.03
N SER A 289 1.05 -3.27 -1.04
CA SER A 289 1.70 -4.05 -2.10
C SER A 289 3.22 -3.89 -2.11
N TRP A 290 3.83 -3.57 -0.96
CA TRP A 290 5.28 -3.36 -0.83
C TRP A 290 6.00 -4.54 -0.16
N GLY A 291 5.36 -5.71 -0.09
CA GLY A 291 5.90 -6.90 0.56
C GLY A 291 5.68 -6.92 2.08
N ALA A 292 5.74 -8.13 2.65
CA ALA A 292 5.44 -8.37 4.05
C ALA A 292 6.46 -7.77 5.04
N GLU A 293 7.66 -7.39 4.58
CA GLU A 293 8.68 -6.76 5.42
C GLU A 293 8.41 -5.27 5.71
N TRP A 294 7.44 -4.66 5.02
CA TRP A 294 7.03 -3.29 5.24
C TRP A 294 5.83 -3.23 6.19
N GLY A 295 5.80 -2.25 7.11
CA GLY A 295 4.67 -2.06 8.02
C GLY A 295 4.36 -3.26 8.91
N GLU A 296 3.08 -3.44 9.23
CA GLU A 296 2.56 -4.51 10.08
C GLU A 296 2.37 -5.78 9.23
N ALA A 297 3.47 -6.45 8.91
CA ALA A 297 3.49 -7.63 8.02
C ALA A 297 2.89 -7.36 6.63
N GLY A 298 3.16 -6.17 6.06
CA GLY A 298 2.64 -5.71 4.78
C GLY A 298 1.32 -4.95 4.85
N TYR A 299 0.77 -4.79 6.05
CA TYR A 299 -0.43 -4.00 6.32
C TYR A 299 -0.06 -2.70 7.04
N PHE A 300 -1.01 -1.79 7.12
CA PHE A 300 -0.96 -0.67 8.04
C PHE A 300 -2.34 -0.36 8.57
N ARG A 301 -2.38 0.20 9.78
CA ARG A 301 -3.59 0.76 10.36
C ARG A 301 -3.63 2.25 10.11
N PHE A 302 -4.70 2.76 9.53
CA PHE A 302 -4.85 4.19 9.21
C PHE A 302 -5.98 4.80 10.02
N LEU A 303 -5.76 5.98 10.59
CA LEU A 303 -6.77 6.68 11.38
C LEU A 303 -8.06 6.88 10.58
N ARG A 304 -9.18 6.44 11.14
CA ARG A 304 -10.53 6.55 10.57
C ARG A 304 -11.30 7.66 11.29
N ASN A 305 -12.25 8.27 10.57
CA ASN A 305 -13.02 9.43 11.03
C ASN A 305 -12.13 10.64 11.35
N ALA A 306 -11.05 10.81 10.58
CA ALA A 306 -10.12 11.92 10.74
C ALA A 306 -10.49 13.07 9.81
N GLU A 307 -10.25 14.32 10.24
CA GLU A 307 -10.37 15.49 9.35
C GLU A 307 -9.39 15.38 8.16
N LYS A 308 -8.22 14.77 8.40
CA LYS A 308 -7.19 14.47 7.41
C LYS A 308 -7.19 12.97 7.09
N ASN A 309 -7.88 12.59 6.03
CA ASN A 309 -8.08 11.19 5.64
C ASN A 309 -7.20 10.73 4.46
N CYS A 310 -6.21 11.54 4.05
CA CYS A 310 -5.27 11.27 2.95
C CYS A 310 -5.93 10.81 1.65
N GLY A 311 -7.13 11.32 1.36
CA GLY A 311 -7.86 11.00 0.14
C GLY A 311 -8.49 9.61 0.11
N ILE A 312 -8.56 8.90 1.24
CA ILE A 312 -9.12 7.53 1.31
C ILE A 312 -10.55 7.44 0.76
N THR A 313 -11.33 8.53 0.89
CA THR A 313 -12.70 8.63 0.38
C THR A 313 -12.77 9.04 -1.08
N THR A 314 -11.70 9.59 -1.66
CA THR A 314 -11.70 10.18 -3.00
C THR A 314 -11.92 9.13 -4.10
N TYR A 315 -11.46 7.90 -3.88
CA TYR A 315 -11.54 6.85 -4.89
C TYR A 315 -11.66 5.48 -4.24
N ALA A 316 -12.90 5.09 -3.93
CA ALA A 316 -13.23 3.79 -3.37
C ALA A 316 -14.20 3.05 -4.29
N LEU A 317 -13.95 1.75 -4.52
CA LEU A 317 -14.75 0.92 -5.40
C LEU A 317 -14.49 -0.57 -5.15
N TYR A 318 -15.41 -1.41 -5.59
CA TYR A 318 -15.27 -2.87 -5.51
C TYR A 318 -15.91 -3.55 -6.73
N PRO A 319 -15.42 -4.74 -7.14
CA PRO A 319 -16.03 -5.53 -8.20
C PRO A 319 -17.32 -6.22 -7.72
N THR A 320 -18.23 -6.51 -8.65
CA THR A 320 -19.52 -7.19 -8.39
C THR A 320 -19.75 -8.33 -9.38
N LEU A 321 -20.46 -9.36 -8.95
CA LEU A 321 -20.92 -10.45 -9.81
C LEU A 321 -22.03 -10.03 -10.78
#